data_AF-A0A9N8KAG1-F1
#
_entry.id   AF-A0A9N8KAG1-F1
#
_cell.length_a   1.000
_cell.length_b   1.000
_cell.length_c   1.000
_cell.angle_alpha   90.00
_cell.angle_beta   90.00
_cell.angle_gamma   90.00
#
_symmetry.space_group_name_H-M   'P 1'
#
loop_
_entity.id
_entity.type
_entity.pdbx_description
1 polymer ?
#
loop_
_entity_poly.entity_id
_entity_poly.type
_entity_poly.pdbx_seq_one_letter_code
_entity_poly.pdbx_strand_id
1 'polypeptide(L)'
;MGAHGEPGLRQLNPVPSPESLTAQMLDLLLDISDSDRAFIPFSSSSFKDTSSASPNKDNEVVILLNSLGSTSDEVLARFVEIAIADLTKRGFVVRRVTLGPLVTSLKMSGFGITVWRLPPVSGEAMTRDVALELWDTKVDVAAWRQ
;
A
#
# COMPACT_ATOMS: atom_id res chain seq x y z
N MET A 1 -10.33 -10.21 -4.01
CA MET A 1 -10.34 -11.64 -4.38
C MET A 1 -9.19 -12.30 -3.67
N GLY A 2 -9.32 -13.57 -3.30
CA GLY A 2 -8.22 -14.30 -2.68
C GLY A 2 -7.20 -14.80 -3.71
N ALA A 3 -6.02 -15.20 -3.21
CA ALA A 3 -4.91 -15.68 -4.04
C ALA A 3 -5.16 -17.08 -4.63
N HIS A 4 -6.27 -17.74 -4.29
CA HIS A 4 -6.65 -19.04 -4.83
C HIS A 4 -7.99 -18.98 -5.58
N GLY A 5 -8.39 -17.77 -6.01
CA GLY A 5 -9.63 -17.56 -6.75
C GLY A 5 -10.88 -17.49 -5.87
N GLU A 6 -10.71 -17.30 -4.54
CA GLU A 6 -11.82 -17.04 -3.66
C GLU A 6 -12.57 -15.76 -4.09
N PRO A 7 -13.91 -15.74 -3.99
CA PRO A 7 -14.70 -14.57 -4.35
C PRO A 7 -14.20 -13.30 -3.67
N GLY A 8 -14.23 -12.18 -4.42
CA GLY A 8 -13.98 -10.87 -3.84
C GLY A 8 -15.14 -10.42 -2.94
N LEU A 9 -14.91 -9.37 -2.14
CA LEU A 9 -15.93 -8.77 -1.29
C LEU A 9 -17.17 -8.34 -2.08
N ARG A 10 -16.97 -7.78 -3.29
CA ARG A 10 -18.01 -7.31 -4.19
C ARG A 10 -17.56 -7.47 -5.64
N GLN A 11 -18.53 -7.59 -6.54
CA GLN A 11 -18.34 -7.45 -7.98
C GLN A 11 -18.84 -6.06 -8.39
N LEU A 12 -18.00 -5.28 -9.06
CA LEU A 12 -18.31 -3.90 -9.47
C LEU A 12 -18.75 -3.89 -10.94
N ASN A 13 -19.94 -3.36 -11.20
CA ASN A 13 -20.47 -3.16 -12.56
C ASN A 13 -21.26 -1.84 -12.60
N PRO A 14 -20.89 -0.86 -13.46
CA PRO A 14 -19.79 -0.87 -14.41
C PRO A 14 -18.40 -0.92 -13.74
N VAL A 15 -17.37 -1.25 -14.52
CA VAL A 15 -15.97 -1.21 -14.06
C VAL A 15 -15.63 0.26 -13.72
N PRO A 16 -15.16 0.55 -12.50
CA PRO A 16 -14.80 1.92 -12.08
C PRO A 16 -13.60 2.46 -12.87
N SER A 17 -13.40 3.78 -12.85
CA SER A 17 -12.15 4.37 -13.35
C SER A 17 -10.96 3.91 -12.50
N PRO A 18 -9.72 3.94 -13.03
CA PRO A 18 -8.52 3.63 -12.27
C PRO A 18 -8.42 4.43 -10.96
N GLU A 19 -8.72 5.73 -10.99
CA GLU A 19 -8.69 6.60 -9.82
C GLU A 19 -9.71 6.19 -8.76
N SER A 20 -10.96 5.90 -9.19
CA SER A 20 -12.01 5.46 -8.28
C SER A 20 -11.75 4.07 -7.70
N LEU A 21 -11.17 3.16 -8.50
CA LEU A 21 -10.79 1.83 -8.04
C LEU A 21 -9.69 1.92 -6.99
N THR A 22 -8.62 2.69 -7.27
CA THR A 22 -7.51 2.88 -6.32
C THR A 22 -7.97 3.53 -5.03
N ALA A 23 -8.81 4.58 -5.11
CA ALA A 23 -9.36 5.23 -3.94
C ALA A 23 -10.14 4.25 -3.05
N GLN A 24 -11.04 3.44 -3.65
CA GLN A 24 -11.78 2.40 -2.92
C GLN A 24 -10.86 1.34 -2.29
N MET A 25 -9.80 0.92 -2.98
CA MET A 25 -8.82 -0.02 -2.40
C MET A 25 -8.07 0.59 -1.22
N LEU A 26 -7.68 1.87 -1.31
CA LEU A 26 -7.03 2.58 -0.22
C LEU A 26 -7.97 2.85 0.96
N ASP A 27 -9.26 3.11 0.70
CA ASP A 27 -10.27 3.25 1.75
C ASP A 27 -10.34 1.97 2.60
N LEU A 28 -10.37 0.80 1.95
CA LEU A 28 -10.39 -0.49 2.64
C LEU A 28 -9.12 -0.78 3.47
N LEU A 29 -7.99 -0.16 3.12
CA LEU A 29 -6.70 -0.37 3.81
C LEU A 29 -6.47 0.64 4.95
N LEU A 30 -7.06 1.83 4.84
CA LEU A 30 -6.74 2.97 5.71
C LEU A 30 -7.86 3.36 6.67
N ASP A 31 -9.05 2.78 6.52
CA ASP A 31 -10.19 3.02 7.42
C ASP A 31 -9.98 2.34 8.77
N ILE A 32 -9.57 3.13 9.77
CA ILE A 32 -9.39 2.67 11.15
C ILE A 32 -10.71 2.54 11.94
N SER A 33 -11.84 2.94 11.34
CA SER A 33 -13.17 2.78 11.95
C SER A 33 -13.85 1.47 11.58
N ASP A 34 -13.26 0.71 10.65
CA ASP A 34 -13.75 -0.60 10.22
C ASP A 34 -13.47 -1.68 11.27
N SER A 35 -14.51 -2.11 11.99
CA SER A 35 -14.38 -3.12 13.05
C SER A 35 -13.86 -4.48 12.59
N ASP A 36 -14.01 -4.79 11.30
CA ASP A 36 -13.62 -6.09 10.74
C ASP A 36 -12.19 -6.06 10.18
N ARG A 37 -11.63 -4.86 9.89
CA ARG A 37 -10.40 -4.72 9.09
C ARG A 37 -9.38 -3.71 9.60
N ALA A 38 -9.70 -2.91 10.62
CA ALA A 38 -8.80 -1.91 11.21
C ALA A 38 -7.72 -2.53 12.14
N PHE A 39 -6.87 -3.41 11.60
CA PHE A 39 -5.85 -4.11 12.39
C PHE A 39 -4.61 -3.25 12.71
N ILE A 40 -4.32 -2.23 11.89
CA ILE A 40 -3.15 -1.37 12.04
C ILE A 40 -3.61 0.08 12.25
N PRO A 41 -3.40 0.67 13.44
CA PRO A 41 -3.79 2.04 13.69
C PRO A 41 -2.85 3.00 12.96
N PHE A 42 -3.42 3.82 12.08
CA PHE A 42 -2.76 5.01 11.54
C PHE A 42 -3.23 6.22 12.33
N SER A 43 -2.37 6.80 13.17
CA SER A 43 -2.70 8.04 13.91
C SER A 43 -3.00 9.22 12.96
N SER A 44 -2.44 9.19 11.76
CA SER A 44 -2.70 10.18 10.69
C SER A 44 -3.95 9.94 9.84
N SER A 45 -4.65 8.80 9.98
CA SER A 45 -5.88 8.52 9.20
C SER A 45 -7.06 9.43 9.58
N SER A 46 -6.98 10.10 10.73
CA SER A 46 -7.90 11.16 11.10
C SER A 46 -7.56 12.40 10.28
N PHE A 47 -8.26 12.56 9.14
CA PHE A 47 -8.22 13.66 8.14
C PHE A 47 -8.22 15.13 8.67
N LYS A 48 -8.14 15.37 9.98
CA LYS A 48 -8.37 16.65 10.64
C LYS A 48 -7.12 17.48 10.94
N ASP A 49 -5.91 16.96 10.74
CA ASP A 49 -4.68 17.73 10.97
C ASP A 49 -3.63 17.56 9.86
N THR A 50 -3.84 18.31 8.78
CA THR A 50 -2.94 18.43 7.62
C THR A 50 -1.83 19.48 7.84
N SER A 51 -1.71 20.05 9.04
CA SER A 51 -0.96 21.31 9.24
C SER A 51 0.51 21.16 9.65
N SER A 52 1.05 19.96 9.85
CA SER A 52 2.48 19.80 10.12
C SER A 52 2.97 18.37 9.91
N ALA A 53 4.03 18.23 9.10
CA ALA A 53 4.90 17.06 9.01
C ALA A 53 5.68 16.92 10.32
N SER A 54 4.97 16.56 11.39
CA SER A 54 5.58 16.32 12.69
C SER A 54 6.32 14.97 12.62
N PRO A 55 7.61 14.89 12.94
CA PRO A 55 8.43 13.69 12.76
C PRO A 55 7.92 12.48 13.57
N ASN A 56 7.09 12.73 14.59
CA ASN A 56 6.48 11.72 15.46
C ASN A 56 5.18 11.11 14.92
N LYS A 57 4.67 11.55 13.76
CA LYS A 57 3.45 10.97 13.14
C LYS A 57 3.79 9.72 12.33
N ASP A 58 2.83 8.81 12.22
CA ASP A 58 2.93 7.53 11.50
C ASP A 58 2.34 7.60 10.09
N ASN A 59 2.49 8.75 9.43
CA ASN A 59 2.00 9.02 8.08
C ASN A 59 3.00 8.63 6.99
N GLU A 60 4.12 8.03 7.34
CA GLU A 60 5.12 7.58 6.37
C GLU A 60 4.90 6.10 6.03
N VAL A 61 4.90 5.76 4.75
CA VAL A 61 4.55 4.42 4.28
C VAL A 61 5.51 3.92 3.21
N VAL A 62 5.62 2.60 3.13
CA VAL A 62 6.13 1.89 1.96
C VAL A 62 4.95 1.25 1.25
N ILE A 63 4.90 1.36 -0.08
CA ILE A 63 3.82 0.76 -0.87
C ILE A 63 4.35 -0.30 -1.82
N LEU A 64 3.57 -1.37 -1.97
CA LEU A 64 3.85 -2.42 -2.94
C LEU A 64 2.64 -2.59 -3.84
N LEU A 65 2.85 -2.56 -5.15
CA LEU A 65 1.85 -2.95 -6.14
C LEU A 65 2.22 -4.29 -6.73
N ASN A 66 1.44 -5.29 -6.36
CA ASN A 66 1.68 -6.68 -6.70
C ASN A 66 0.81 -7.11 -7.88
N SER A 67 1.41 -7.59 -8.97
CA SER A 67 0.68 -8.32 -10.00
C SER A 67 0.23 -9.68 -9.48
N LEU A 68 -1.03 -10.04 -9.72
CA LEU A 68 -1.55 -11.36 -9.40
C LEU A 68 -1.23 -12.40 -10.49
N GLY A 69 -0.48 -12.02 -11.53
CA GLY A 69 0.01 -12.95 -12.54
C GLY A 69 0.18 -12.30 -13.91
N SER A 70 -0.93 -11.92 -14.56
CA SER A 70 -0.93 -11.45 -15.96
C SER A 70 -1.06 -9.94 -16.14
N THR A 71 -1.01 -9.16 -15.06
CA THR A 71 -1.00 -7.69 -15.14
C THR A 71 0.42 -7.20 -15.44
N SER A 72 0.55 -6.37 -16.48
CA SER A 72 1.84 -5.85 -16.95
C SER A 72 2.39 -4.75 -16.05
N ASP A 73 3.70 -4.55 -16.12
CA ASP A 73 4.40 -3.55 -15.31
C ASP A 73 3.93 -2.12 -15.64
N GLU A 74 3.55 -1.83 -16.89
CA GLU A 74 3.02 -0.52 -17.29
C GLU A 74 1.68 -0.23 -16.62
N VAL A 75 0.82 -1.25 -16.49
CA VAL A 75 -0.45 -1.13 -15.79
C VAL A 75 -0.20 -0.90 -14.30
N LEU A 76 0.71 -1.67 -13.67
CA LEU A 76 1.10 -1.45 -12.28
C LEU A 76 1.68 -0.05 -12.08
N ALA A 77 2.53 0.43 -12.99
CA ALA A 77 3.13 1.76 -12.95
C ALA A 77 2.05 2.85 -12.93
N ARG A 78 1.01 2.72 -13.77
CA ARG A 78 -0.11 3.67 -13.77
C ARG A 78 -0.87 3.66 -12.45
N PHE A 79 -1.14 2.49 -11.90
CA PHE A 79 -1.86 2.38 -10.62
C PHE A 79 -1.03 2.89 -9.44
N VAL A 80 0.30 2.76 -9.46
CA VAL A 80 1.13 3.28 -8.37
C VAL A 80 1.20 4.80 -8.39
N GLU A 81 1.27 5.44 -9.57
CA GLU A 81 1.18 6.90 -9.69
C GLU A 81 -0.11 7.43 -9.07
N ILE A 82 -1.24 6.79 -9.38
CA ILE A 82 -2.55 7.15 -8.83
C ILE A 82 -2.56 6.94 -7.31
N ALA A 83 -2.03 5.81 -6.82
CA ALA A 83 -2.00 5.51 -5.40
C ALA A 83 -1.14 6.51 -4.63
N ILE A 84 0.04 6.89 -5.15
CA ILE A 84 0.91 7.91 -4.55
C ILE A 84 0.19 9.25 -4.49
N ALA A 85 -0.47 9.67 -5.58
CA ALA A 85 -1.21 10.92 -5.62
C ALA A 85 -2.37 10.94 -4.61
N ASP A 86 -3.10 9.83 -4.48
CA ASP A 86 -4.21 9.71 -3.54
C ASP A 86 -3.73 9.68 -2.08
N LEU A 87 -2.68 8.90 -1.77
CA LEU A 87 -2.02 8.88 -0.45
C LEU A 87 -1.49 10.25 -0.06
N THR A 88 -0.86 10.97 -0.99
CA THR A 88 -0.34 12.33 -0.75
C THR A 88 -1.47 13.30 -0.40
N LYS A 89 -2.60 13.25 -1.12
CA LYS A 89 -3.80 14.05 -0.80
C LYS A 89 -4.36 13.73 0.58
N ARG A 90 -4.21 12.48 1.04
CA ARG A 90 -4.60 12.01 2.38
C ARG A 90 -3.56 12.34 3.46
N GLY A 91 -2.45 13.01 3.13
CA GLY A 91 -1.42 13.43 4.08
C GLY A 91 -0.35 12.37 4.39
N PHE A 92 -0.29 11.28 3.62
CA PHE A 92 0.77 10.28 3.73
C PHE A 92 2.00 10.67 2.91
N VAL A 93 3.17 10.20 3.36
CA VAL A 93 4.45 10.32 2.65
C VAL A 93 4.90 8.94 2.21
N VAL A 94 4.95 8.70 0.91
CA VAL A 94 5.45 7.42 0.37
C VAL A 94 6.97 7.47 0.32
N ARG A 95 7.64 6.61 1.09
CA ARG A 95 9.11 6.56 1.20
C ARG A 95 9.75 5.60 0.21
N ARG A 96 9.11 4.46 -0.06
CA ARG A 96 9.58 3.44 -0.99
C ARG A 96 8.40 2.86 -1.77
N VAL A 97 8.70 2.38 -2.97
CA VAL A 97 7.76 1.75 -3.89
C VAL A 97 8.40 0.48 -4.42
N THR A 98 7.67 -0.62 -4.38
CA THR A 98 8.02 -1.84 -5.12
C THR A 98 6.85 -2.24 -6.00
N LEU A 99 7.14 -2.62 -7.24
CA LEU A 99 6.15 -3.11 -8.19
C LEU A 99 6.62 -4.40 -8.83
N GLY A 100 5.67 -5.28 -9.14
CA GLY A 100 5.95 -6.51 -9.89
C GLY A 100 5.14 -7.73 -9.41
N PRO A 101 5.44 -8.92 -9.94
CA PRO A 101 4.79 -10.18 -9.55
C PRO A 101 5.44 -10.75 -8.29
N LEU A 102 5.14 -10.14 -7.13
CA LEU A 102 5.72 -10.53 -5.84
C LEU A 102 5.06 -11.80 -5.27
N VAL A 103 3.72 -11.84 -5.30
CA VAL A 103 2.89 -12.96 -4.83
C VAL A 103 1.74 -13.18 -5.81
N THR A 104 1.89 -14.15 -6.70
CA THR A 104 0.97 -14.36 -7.83
C THR A 104 -0.10 -15.43 -7.56
N SER A 105 -1.21 -15.37 -8.30
CA SER A 105 -2.23 -16.41 -8.42
C SER A 105 -2.26 -16.94 -9.86
N LEU A 106 -1.31 -17.81 -10.21
CA LEU A 106 -1.12 -18.33 -11.57
C LEU A 106 -1.12 -17.19 -12.61
N LYS A 107 -2.09 -17.20 -13.53
CA LYS A 107 -2.25 -16.23 -14.62
C LYS A 107 -3.35 -15.20 -14.35
N MET A 108 -3.76 -15.00 -13.09
CA MET A 108 -4.84 -14.08 -12.74
C MET A 108 -4.53 -12.66 -13.22
N SER A 109 -5.52 -12.02 -13.87
CA SER A 109 -5.46 -10.61 -14.22
C SER A 109 -5.99 -9.79 -13.05
N GLY A 110 -5.15 -8.94 -12.49
CA GLY A 110 -5.45 -8.11 -11.34
C GLY A 110 -4.18 -7.74 -10.59
N PHE A 111 -4.32 -6.81 -9.67
CA PHE A 111 -3.24 -6.37 -8.80
C PHE A 111 -3.71 -6.22 -7.36
N GLY A 112 -2.77 -6.26 -6.43
CA GLY A 112 -2.97 -5.93 -5.02
C GLY A 112 -2.16 -4.71 -4.63
N ILE A 113 -2.66 -3.96 -3.65
CA ILE A 113 -1.91 -2.87 -3.00
C ILE A 113 -1.61 -3.32 -1.58
N THR A 114 -0.34 -3.24 -1.20
CA THR A 114 0.08 -3.30 0.21
C THR A 114 0.52 -1.90 0.63
N VAL A 115 0.04 -1.44 1.78
CA VAL A 115 0.52 -0.23 2.45
C VAL A 115 1.13 -0.65 3.77
N TRP A 116 2.45 -0.53 3.88
CA TRP A 116 3.16 -0.78 5.12
C TRP A 116 3.38 0.53 5.87
N ARG A 117 2.72 0.68 7.03
CA ARG A 117 2.96 1.78 7.97
C ARG A 117 4.37 1.69 8.51
N LEU A 118 5.19 2.69 8.23
CA LEU A 118 6.50 2.76 8.86
C LEU A 118 6.34 3.12 10.34
N PRO A 119 7.18 2.54 11.22
CA PRO A 119 7.13 2.88 12.63
C PRO A 119 7.46 4.37 12.86
N PRO A 120 7.09 4.91 14.02
CA PRO A 120 7.49 6.26 14.42
C PRO A 120 9.01 6.35 14.64
N VAL A 121 9.51 7.57 14.86
CA VAL A 121 10.93 7.81 15.19
C VAL A 121 11.33 7.25 16.56
N SER A 122 10.37 7.01 17.46
CA SER A 122 10.59 6.46 18.79
C SER A 122 9.29 5.87 19.36
N GLY A 123 9.38 5.01 20.38
CA GLY A 123 8.22 4.52 21.13
C GLY A 123 7.65 3.17 20.66
N GLU A 124 8.23 2.58 19.61
CA GLU A 124 7.95 1.22 19.16
C GLU A 124 9.25 0.38 19.12
N ALA A 125 9.13 -0.92 18.87
CA ALA A 125 10.25 -1.87 18.89
C ALA A 125 11.34 -1.58 17.83
N MET A 126 10.98 -0.85 16.78
CA MET A 126 11.87 -0.45 15.68
C MET A 126 11.60 1.01 15.33
N THR A 127 12.64 1.78 15.02
CA THR A 127 12.48 3.15 14.54
C THR A 127 12.29 3.18 13.03
N ARG A 128 11.74 4.28 12.51
CA ARG A 128 11.59 4.50 11.06
C ARG A 128 12.88 4.30 10.27
N ASP A 129 13.98 4.84 10.79
CA ASP A 129 15.26 4.81 10.09
C ASP A 129 15.81 3.39 10.00
N VAL A 130 15.72 2.62 11.09
CA VAL A 130 16.12 1.19 11.09
C VAL A 130 15.22 0.39 10.14
N ALA A 131 13.92 0.67 10.11
CA ALA A 131 12.99 -0.02 9.20
C ALA A 131 13.36 0.20 7.73
N LEU A 132 13.74 1.44 7.37
CA LEU A 132 14.15 1.78 6.01
C LEU A 132 15.55 1.25 5.68
N GLU A 133 16.48 1.26 6.64
CA GLU A 133 17.80 0.64 6.48
C GLU A 133 17.68 -0.86 6.19
N LEU A 134 16.84 -1.57 6.96
CA LEU A 134 16.57 -2.99 6.73
C LEU A 134 15.86 -3.23 5.40
N TRP A 135 14.94 -2.35 5.01
CA TRP A 135 14.28 -2.42 3.71
C TRP A 135 15.27 -2.26 2.55
N ASP A 136 16.19 -1.29 2.65
CA ASP A 136 17.17 -0.99 1.61
C ASP A 136 18.39 -1.92 1.63
N THR A 137 18.47 -2.84 2.62
CA THR A 137 19.58 -3.77 2.74
C THR A 137 19.58 -4.73 1.55
N LYS A 138 20.72 -4.81 0.86
CA LYS A 138 20.89 -5.74 -0.26
C LYS A 138 20.74 -7.18 0.21
N VAL A 139 19.91 -7.91 -0.52
CA VAL A 139 19.66 -9.33 -0.31
C VAL A 139 20.00 -10.10 -1.57
N ASP A 140 20.59 -11.29 -1.40
CA ASP A 140 20.90 -12.19 -2.51
C ASP A 140 19.74 -13.16 -2.73
N VAL A 141 18.65 -12.64 -3.32
CA VAL A 141 17.47 -13.43 -3.66
C VAL A 141 16.97 -13.10 -5.05
N ALA A 142 16.55 -14.13 -5.79
CA ALA A 142 16.23 -14.00 -7.21
C ALA A 142 15.13 -12.97 -7.51
N ALA A 143 14.16 -12.82 -6.60
CA ALA A 143 12.95 -12.03 -6.77
C ALA A 143 12.95 -10.68 -6.03
N TRP A 144 13.99 -10.36 -5.25
CA TRP A 144 14.12 -9.09 -4.53
C TRP A 144 15.45 -8.43 -4.91
N ARG A 145 15.49 -7.86 -6.10
CA ARG A 145 16.68 -7.18 -6.63
C ARG A 145 16.50 -5.68 -6.44
N GLN A 146 16.87 -5.19 -5.25
CA GLN A 146 16.96 -3.77 -4.92
C GLN A 146 18.40 -3.26 -5.07
#